data_AF-A0A3B8V7R8-F1
#
_entry.id   AF-A0A3B8V7R8-F1
#
_cell.length_a   1.000
_cell.length_b   1.000
_cell.length_c   1.000
_cell.angle_alpha   90.00
_cell.angle_beta   90.00
_cell.angle_gamma   90.00
#
_symmetry.space_group_name_H-M   'P 1'
#
loop_
_entity.id
_entity.type
_entity.pdbx_description
1 polymer ?
#
loop_
_entity_poly.entity_id
_entity_poly.type
_entity_poly.pdbx_seq_one_letter_code
_entity_poly.pdbx_strand_id
1 'polypeptide(L)'
;MVMKKAIKILAVTILSALFITAAHFSAVQIRTNADWYPDDALTEETAVQSALNTPPAVIADVTSADILESLKSGDKPVQAILTIGADGRVKGADGEDICDLSVALDEYLQKTILPVFRVDDSSADILLNWFKTDRRITDASVSSSSPEAVKKIKTVYPALRGIVEFDESADIKKAAATANAACAQICILPESAASYDAVRYVQARFKTVWVRAEKNDRISIKNCVASGCFGVIAEDVSLSCATLKEYAGGIVRTPYNVAHRGLPNKYNENSVSGTLAAIRAGATHVELDCYLTQDNEIAFMHDANLARTSTGSGNIEDYTSAQLENFRLKQFTDEKIPLLEDIGGALEGSGVVLVLEIKSAKTDVAHILAEKLGKDNLAFLKDYLTVISFDRNQLLEMKEALPEIPTADLGGKSSDDLQTILTRSGQYNCGVDYNFNAIDKTTNARLISRGFIPWTWTYSGEVTIISGLESGIPAMTNNDADALTALPEKVTVANEQSSVPAVGAPVKLVVTEYGGEEKIAEGKATEVADLGDGRYEVLAEYDPSEYYLSSMLYTQKQTVTVEKKKSGCGSAIGGIPLALTLLPVYLSESKRKFTK
;
A
#
# COMPACT_ATOMS: atom_id res chain seq x y z
N MET A 1 55.39 -23.52 -35.83
CA MET A 1 54.58 -22.32 -36.14
C MET A 1 53.11 -22.50 -35.75
N VAL A 2 52.83 -23.08 -34.58
CA VAL A 2 51.47 -23.26 -34.02
C VAL A 2 51.61 -23.22 -32.49
N MET A 3 51.90 -22.05 -31.94
CA MET A 3 51.85 -21.82 -30.47
C MET A 3 51.92 -20.35 -30.04
N LYS A 4 51.88 -19.40 -31.00
CA LYS A 4 51.85 -17.95 -30.72
C LYS A 4 50.51 -17.27 -31.07
N LYS A 5 49.49 -18.03 -31.50
CA LYS A 5 48.15 -17.51 -31.82
C LYS A 5 47.07 -17.82 -30.78
N ALA A 6 47.30 -18.70 -29.81
CA ALA A 6 46.32 -19.02 -28.77
C ALA A 6 46.33 -18.04 -27.58
N ILE A 7 47.41 -17.30 -27.36
CA ILE A 7 47.56 -16.39 -26.20
C ILE A 7 46.94 -14.99 -26.47
N LYS A 8 46.66 -14.65 -27.74
CA LYS A 8 46.03 -13.36 -28.09
C LYS A 8 44.50 -13.35 -28.09
N ILE A 9 43.84 -14.50 -28.01
CA ILE A 9 42.37 -14.58 -27.95
C ILE A 9 41.88 -14.69 -26.48
N LEU A 10 42.71 -15.25 -25.58
CA LEU A 10 42.37 -15.29 -24.15
C LEU A 10 42.56 -13.93 -23.44
N ALA A 11 43.45 -13.07 -23.94
CA ALA A 11 43.68 -11.74 -23.37
C ALA A 11 42.65 -10.67 -23.80
N VAL A 12 41.87 -10.91 -24.86
CA VAL A 12 40.85 -9.96 -25.35
C VAL A 12 39.46 -10.27 -24.80
N THR A 13 39.21 -11.50 -24.34
CA THR A 13 37.93 -11.91 -23.74
C THR A 13 37.87 -11.63 -22.23
N ILE A 14 39.03 -11.50 -21.56
CA ILE A 14 39.08 -11.11 -20.14
C ILE A 14 39.11 -9.58 -19.96
N LEU A 15 39.52 -8.81 -20.97
CA LEU A 15 39.53 -7.34 -20.90
C LEU A 15 38.18 -6.69 -21.27
N SER A 16 37.25 -7.44 -21.87
CA SER A 16 35.91 -6.95 -22.25
C SER A 16 34.82 -7.31 -21.23
N ALA A 17 35.13 -8.16 -20.23
CA ALA A 17 34.26 -8.46 -19.08
C ALA A 17 34.59 -7.63 -17.81
N LEU A 18 35.54 -6.68 -17.92
CA LEU A 18 35.98 -5.81 -16.83
C LEU A 18 35.63 -4.33 -17.05
N PHE A 19 34.82 -4.03 -18.08
CA PHE A 19 34.40 -2.67 -18.44
C PHE A 19 32.89 -2.41 -18.33
N ILE A 20 32.15 -3.30 -17.67
CA ILE A 20 30.77 -3.04 -17.22
C ILE A 20 30.73 -3.42 -15.75
N THR A 21 31.04 -2.45 -14.88
CA THR A 21 30.80 -2.34 -13.42
C THR A 21 31.96 -1.57 -12.78
N ALA A 22 32.03 -0.27 -13.06
CA ALA A 22 32.72 0.70 -12.22
C ALA A 22 32.27 2.10 -12.65
N ALA A 23 30.97 2.36 -12.51
CA ALA A 23 30.56 3.74 -12.28
C ALA A 23 31.37 4.20 -11.08
N HIS A 24 32.22 5.21 -11.29
CA HIS A 24 33.07 5.79 -10.27
C HIS A 24 32.18 6.35 -9.14
N PHE A 25 31.85 5.52 -8.16
CA PHE A 25 31.64 5.99 -6.80
C PHE A 25 33.03 6.43 -6.32
N SER A 26 33.42 7.65 -6.67
CA SER A 26 34.37 8.37 -5.84
C SER A 26 33.81 8.30 -4.43
N ALA A 27 34.51 7.59 -3.54
CA ALA A 27 34.24 7.64 -2.11
C ALA A 27 34.45 9.09 -1.68
N VAL A 28 33.39 9.89 -1.79
CA VAL A 28 33.32 11.22 -1.19
C VAL A 28 33.48 10.96 0.29
N GLN A 29 34.58 11.46 0.88
CA GLN A 29 34.71 11.52 2.33
C GLN A 29 33.56 12.38 2.85
N ILE A 30 32.49 11.72 3.30
CA ILE A 30 31.42 12.33 4.09
C ILE A 30 32.11 12.99 5.29
N ARG A 31 31.86 14.27 5.54
CA ARG A 31 32.28 14.90 6.80
C ARG A 31 31.59 14.15 7.93
N THR A 32 32.33 13.32 8.67
CA THR A 32 31.83 12.42 9.72
C THR A 32 31.26 13.12 10.97
N ASN A 33 31.13 14.45 10.99
CA ASN A 33 31.02 15.22 12.23
C ASN A 33 29.71 16.00 12.44
N ALA A 34 28.62 15.66 11.74
CA ALA A 34 27.30 16.15 12.13
C ALA A 34 26.18 15.21 11.70
N ASP A 35 26.25 13.91 12.02
CA ASP A 35 25.11 13.04 11.75
C ASP A 35 23.82 13.63 12.38
N TRP A 36 22.77 13.80 11.58
CA TRP A 36 21.42 14.12 12.05
C TRP A 36 20.60 12.84 11.97
N TYR A 37 20.40 12.24 13.14
CA TYR A 37 19.48 11.14 13.33
C TYR A 37 18.24 11.68 14.03
N PRO A 38 17.03 11.31 13.57
CA PRO A 38 15.84 11.58 14.35
C PRO A 38 15.91 10.83 15.67
N ASP A 39 15.30 11.41 16.70
CA ASP A 39 15.14 10.75 17.99
C ASP A 39 13.82 9.97 17.95
N ASP A 40 13.93 8.65 17.78
CA ASP A 40 12.76 7.79 17.63
C ASP A 40 11.75 7.95 18.78
N ALA A 41 12.21 8.15 20.02
CA ALA A 41 11.32 8.34 21.17
C ALA A 41 10.57 9.67 21.10
N LEU A 42 11.21 10.74 20.64
CA LEU A 42 10.57 12.05 20.52
C LEU A 42 9.64 12.15 19.29
N THR A 43 9.90 11.36 18.23
CA THR A 43 8.95 11.24 17.11
C THR A 43 7.63 10.57 17.52
N GLU A 44 7.59 9.87 18.66
CA GLU A 44 6.36 9.29 19.20
C GLU A 44 5.55 10.31 19.99
N GLU A 45 6.21 11.20 20.72
CA GLU A 45 5.54 12.30 21.44
C GLU A 45 4.83 13.28 20.49
N THR A 46 5.30 13.35 19.23
CA THR A 46 4.67 14.15 18.17
C THR A 46 3.59 13.40 17.40
N ALA A 47 3.37 12.10 17.65
CA ALA A 47 2.27 11.37 17.05
C ALA A 47 0.93 11.85 17.62
N VAL A 48 -0.08 11.97 16.76
CA VAL A 48 -1.40 12.43 17.17
C VAL A 48 -2.04 11.43 18.13
N GLN A 49 -2.38 11.92 19.33
CA GLN A 49 -3.12 11.15 20.34
C GLN A 49 -4.61 11.04 19.95
N SER A 50 -4.90 10.18 18.98
CA SER A 50 -6.27 9.82 18.57
C SER A 50 -6.69 8.49 19.22
N ALA A 51 -7.99 8.31 19.43
CA ALA A 51 -8.54 7.02 19.88
C ALA A 51 -8.69 6.01 18.72
N LEU A 52 -8.56 6.44 17.46
CA LEU A 52 -8.59 5.53 16.31
C LEU A 52 -7.55 4.42 16.43
N ASN A 53 -7.92 3.22 15.98
CA ASN A 53 -6.98 2.14 15.77
C ASN A 53 -6.18 2.47 14.51
N THR A 54 -4.90 2.80 14.72
CA THR A 54 -3.95 3.15 13.66
C THR A 54 -4.34 4.46 12.94
N PRO A 55 -4.35 5.64 13.59
CA PRO A 55 -4.70 6.89 12.92
C PRO A 55 -3.74 7.20 11.77
N PRO A 56 -4.17 7.94 10.72
CA PRO A 56 -3.21 8.44 9.73
C PRO A 56 -2.21 9.40 10.39
N ALA A 57 -1.00 9.42 9.88
CA ALA A 57 0.00 10.41 10.29
C ALA A 57 -0.47 11.82 9.89
N VAL A 58 -0.14 12.83 10.71
CA VAL A 58 -0.29 14.23 10.31
C VAL A 58 1.06 14.72 9.80
N ILE A 59 1.04 15.27 8.59
CA ILE A 59 2.20 15.82 7.90
C ILE A 59 1.93 17.31 7.66
N ALA A 60 2.87 18.17 8.08
CA ALA A 60 2.81 19.59 7.77
C ALA A 60 3.28 19.84 6.33
N ASP A 61 2.51 20.58 5.53
CA ASP A 61 2.99 21.17 4.28
C ASP A 61 3.54 22.56 4.60
N VAL A 62 4.87 22.73 4.63
CA VAL A 62 5.48 24.02 4.99
C VAL A 62 5.51 24.92 3.76
N THR A 63 4.40 25.63 3.55
CA THR A 63 4.20 26.56 2.43
C THR A 63 4.47 28.02 2.78
N SER A 64 4.73 28.33 4.05
CA SER A 64 5.07 29.69 4.52
C SER A 64 5.93 29.69 5.78
N ALA A 65 6.56 30.84 6.07
CA ALA A 65 7.33 31.04 7.30
C ALA A 65 6.46 30.91 8.57
N ASP A 66 5.19 31.33 8.52
CA ASP A 66 4.27 31.24 9.65
C ASP A 66 3.95 29.78 10.00
N ILE A 67 3.77 28.92 8.99
CA ILE A 67 3.58 27.48 9.20
C ILE A 67 4.84 26.89 9.83
N LEU A 68 6.03 27.24 9.33
CA LEU A 68 7.28 26.75 9.92
C LEU A 68 7.42 27.17 11.39
N GLU A 69 7.13 28.43 11.73
CA GLU A 69 7.17 28.94 13.10
C GLU A 69 6.17 28.22 14.01
N SER A 70 4.98 27.86 13.49
CA SER A 70 3.99 27.10 14.26
C SER A 70 4.51 25.74 14.75
N LEU A 71 5.48 25.13 14.06
CA LEU A 71 6.02 23.82 14.44
C LEU A 71 6.85 23.85 15.75
N LYS A 72 7.26 25.03 16.22
CA LYS A 72 8.02 25.18 17.47
C LYS A 72 7.17 24.94 18.73
N SER A 73 5.86 25.14 18.64
CA SER A 73 4.97 25.10 19.81
C SER A 73 3.58 24.58 19.47
N GLY A 74 2.98 23.81 20.37
CA GLY A 74 1.63 23.27 20.18
C GLY A 74 1.63 21.82 19.70
N ASP A 75 0.58 21.43 18.99
CA ASP A 75 0.48 20.10 18.38
C ASP A 75 1.52 19.98 17.26
N LYS A 76 2.36 18.94 17.32
CA LYS A 76 3.42 18.70 16.34
C LYS A 76 2.99 17.65 15.32
N PRO A 77 3.36 17.80 14.04
CA PRO A 77 3.19 16.73 13.06
C PRO A 77 4.30 15.68 13.24
N VAL A 78 4.11 14.49 12.67
CA VAL A 78 5.22 13.51 12.64
C VAL A 78 6.25 13.87 11.57
N GLN A 79 5.79 14.45 10.46
CA GLN A 79 6.66 14.86 9.36
C GLN A 79 6.34 16.28 8.88
N ALA A 80 7.32 16.95 8.28
CA ALA A 80 7.15 18.25 7.65
C ALA A 80 7.76 18.25 6.24
N ILE A 81 6.99 18.71 5.26
CA ILE A 81 7.42 18.85 3.87
C ILE A 81 8.09 20.21 3.69
N LEU A 82 9.36 20.19 3.30
CA LEU A 82 10.19 21.36 3.05
C LEU A 82 10.52 21.42 1.56
N THR A 83 10.00 22.43 0.86
CA THR A 83 10.30 22.65 -0.57
C THR A 83 11.69 23.23 -0.74
N ILE A 84 12.55 22.57 -1.50
CA ILE A 84 13.95 22.98 -1.71
C ILE A 84 14.07 23.72 -3.04
N GLY A 85 14.55 24.96 -2.97
CA GLY A 85 14.83 25.78 -4.15
C GLY A 85 16.17 25.45 -4.81
N ALA A 86 16.37 25.98 -6.02
CA ALA A 86 17.63 25.85 -6.77
C ALA A 86 18.84 26.52 -6.10
N ASP A 87 18.61 27.36 -5.10
CA ASP A 87 19.62 28.00 -4.24
C ASP A 87 19.89 27.21 -2.93
N GLY A 88 19.20 26.09 -2.72
CA GLY A 88 19.33 25.24 -1.54
C GLY A 88 18.61 25.74 -0.29
N ARG A 89 17.77 26.77 -0.43
CA ARG A 89 16.95 27.33 0.65
C ARG A 89 15.57 26.68 0.68
N VAL A 90 14.92 26.72 1.84
CA VAL A 90 13.52 26.31 1.99
C VAL A 90 12.62 27.38 1.41
N LYS A 91 11.70 26.98 0.54
CA LYS A 91 10.80 27.85 -0.21
C LYS A 91 9.37 27.76 0.30
N GLY A 92 8.66 28.89 0.29
CA GLY A 92 7.21 28.93 0.43
C GLY A 92 6.50 28.63 -0.89
N ALA A 93 5.17 28.64 -0.84
CA ALA A 93 4.32 28.30 -2.00
C ALA A 93 4.50 29.26 -3.18
N ASP A 94 4.84 30.53 -2.92
CA ASP A 94 5.06 31.54 -3.96
C ASP A 94 6.54 31.60 -4.42
N GLY A 95 7.37 30.67 -3.93
CA GLY A 95 8.79 30.56 -4.26
C GLY A 95 9.70 31.51 -3.48
N GLU A 96 9.17 32.21 -2.48
CA GLU A 96 9.91 33.07 -1.57
C GLU A 96 10.79 32.26 -0.61
N ASP A 97 11.88 32.88 -0.15
CA ASP A 97 12.76 32.27 0.85
C ASP A 97 12.12 32.29 2.24
N ILE A 98 11.97 31.11 2.84
CA ILE A 98 11.61 30.96 4.26
C ILE A 98 12.88 31.03 5.12
N CYS A 99 13.80 30.08 4.94
CA CYS A 99 15.06 30.02 5.69
C CYS A 99 16.08 29.09 5.00
N ASP A 100 17.29 29.02 5.56
CA ASP A 100 18.25 27.98 5.18
C ASP A 100 17.77 26.60 5.61
N LEU A 101 18.12 25.55 4.84
CA LEU A 101 17.71 24.18 5.16
C LEU A 101 18.23 23.72 6.53
N SER A 102 19.47 24.06 6.89
CA SER A 102 20.03 23.75 8.21
C SER A 102 19.25 24.41 9.35
N VAL A 103 18.79 25.65 9.15
CA VAL A 103 17.96 26.38 10.12
C VAL A 103 16.61 25.66 10.32
N ALA A 104 15.93 25.27 9.25
CA ALA A 104 14.69 24.49 9.35
C ALA A 104 14.88 23.21 10.17
N LEU A 105 15.95 22.45 9.89
CA LEU A 105 16.23 21.19 10.57
C LEU A 105 16.61 21.37 12.05
N ASP A 106 17.50 22.32 12.35
CA ASP A 106 18.12 22.45 13.66
C ASP A 106 17.29 23.28 14.64
N GLU A 107 16.57 24.30 14.16
CA GLU A 107 15.82 25.22 15.02
C GLU A 107 14.33 24.86 15.12
N TYR A 108 13.74 24.26 14.08
CA TYR A 108 12.30 24.00 14.03
C TYR A 108 11.96 22.51 14.19
N LEU A 109 12.56 21.64 13.36
CA LEU A 109 12.25 20.20 13.42
C LEU A 109 12.93 19.51 14.62
N GLN A 110 14.14 19.95 14.99
CA GLN A 110 14.87 19.56 16.21
C GLN A 110 14.98 18.04 16.43
N LYS A 111 15.04 17.23 15.36
CA LYS A 111 15.03 15.75 15.40
C LYS A 111 13.75 15.12 15.96
N THR A 112 12.72 15.93 16.22
CA THR A 112 11.40 15.50 16.72
C THR A 112 10.33 15.38 15.63
N ILE A 113 10.58 16.03 14.49
CA ILE A 113 9.75 16.00 13.29
C ILE A 113 10.64 15.51 12.13
N LEU A 114 10.18 14.51 11.37
CA LEU A 114 10.93 13.95 10.26
C LEU A 114 10.84 14.86 9.02
N PRO A 115 11.96 15.20 8.36
CA PRO A 115 11.91 16.02 7.16
C PRO A 115 11.50 15.19 5.94
N VAL A 116 10.64 15.79 5.14
CA VAL A 116 10.35 15.39 3.76
C VAL A 116 10.89 16.48 2.85
N PHE A 117 11.94 16.19 2.08
CA PHE A 117 12.53 17.16 1.17
C PHE A 117 11.78 17.11 -0.16
N ARG A 118 10.98 18.14 -0.46
CA ARG A 118 10.30 18.28 -1.76
C ARG A 118 11.23 18.96 -2.75
N VAL A 119 11.46 18.29 -3.87
CA VAL A 119 12.38 18.77 -4.92
C VAL A 119 11.71 18.73 -6.29
N ASP A 120 12.29 19.46 -7.24
CA ASP A 120 12.08 19.28 -8.67
C ASP A 120 13.38 18.81 -9.34
N ASP A 121 13.38 18.70 -10.67
CA ASP A 121 14.58 18.28 -11.42
C ASP A 121 15.77 19.23 -11.21
N SER A 122 15.52 20.51 -10.95
CA SER A 122 16.55 21.54 -10.76
C SER A 122 17.14 21.54 -9.35
N SER A 123 16.34 21.24 -8.32
CA SER A 123 16.79 21.22 -6.92
C SER A 123 17.27 19.84 -6.44
N ALA A 124 17.03 18.77 -7.21
CA ALA A 124 17.49 17.43 -6.86
C ALA A 124 19.03 17.33 -6.71
N ASP A 125 19.80 17.94 -7.61
CA ASP A 125 21.27 17.96 -7.50
C ASP A 125 21.76 18.83 -6.35
N ILE A 126 21.02 19.89 -6.03
CA ILE A 126 21.33 20.79 -4.91
C ILE A 126 21.20 20.02 -3.60
N LEU A 127 20.09 19.29 -3.41
CA LEU A 127 19.89 18.46 -2.21
C LEU A 127 20.95 17.35 -2.11
N LEU A 128 21.28 16.68 -3.22
CA LEU A 128 22.34 15.66 -3.23
C LEU A 128 23.71 16.23 -2.86
N ASN A 129 24.04 17.43 -3.33
CA ASN A 129 25.28 18.09 -2.95
C ASN A 129 25.25 18.50 -1.48
N TRP A 130 24.12 19.01 -1.00
CA TRP A 130 23.95 19.39 0.40
C TRP A 130 24.19 18.20 1.36
N PHE A 131 23.61 17.02 1.08
CA PHE A 131 23.86 15.81 1.88
C PHE A 131 25.34 15.39 1.92
N LYS A 132 26.12 15.69 0.88
CA LYS A 132 27.57 15.40 0.85
C LYS A 132 28.36 16.37 1.71
N THR A 133 27.94 17.64 1.77
CA THR A 133 28.72 18.72 2.35
C THR A 133 28.34 19.06 3.78
N ASP A 134 27.08 18.88 4.18
CA ASP A 134 26.55 19.29 5.48
C ASP A 134 26.48 18.12 6.46
N ARG A 135 25.53 17.21 6.24
CA ARG A 135 25.29 16.06 7.14
C ARG A 135 24.62 14.87 6.48
N ARG A 136 24.77 13.72 7.14
CA ARG A 136 24.05 12.49 6.82
C ARG A 136 22.70 12.45 7.57
N ILE A 137 21.65 12.15 6.83
CA ILE A 137 20.29 11.87 7.34
C ILE A 137 19.84 10.55 6.72
N THR A 138 19.48 9.57 7.54
CA THR A 138 19.07 8.23 7.08
C THR A 138 17.58 7.95 7.23
N ASP A 139 16.92 8.68 8.12
CA ASP A 139 15.49 8.54 8.37
C ASP A 139 14.79 9.86 8.01
N ALA A 140 14.64 10.05 6.70
CA ALA A 140 13.94 11.15 6.07
C ALA A 140 13.33 10.68 4.73
N SER A 141 12.52 11.53 4.12
CA SER A 141 11.89 11.24 2.85
C SER A 141 12.28 12.28 1.79
N VAL A 142 12.28 11.88 0.53
CA VAL A 142 12.35 12.77 -0.64
C VAL A 142 11.03 12.67 -1.40
N SER A 143 10.46 13.80 -1.77
CA SER A 143 9.22 13.90 -2.52
C SER A 143 9.39 14.74 -3.79
N SER A 144 8.66 14.37 -4.85
CA SER A 144 8.58 15.16 -6.07
C SER A 144 7.39 14.73 -6.91
N SER A 145 6.86 15.65 -7.72
CA SER A 145 5.98 15.32 -8.84
C SER A 145 6.73 14.74 -10.05
N SER A 146 8.07 14.77 -10.04
CA SER A 146 8.95 14.10 -11.00
C SER A 146 9.42 12.75 -10.41
N PRO A 147 8.86 11.61 -10.85
CA PRO A 147 9.32 10.28 -10.42
C PRO A 147 10.84 10.06 -10.65
N GLU A 148 11.37 10.67 -11.70
CA GLU A 148 12.77 10.64 -12.10
C GLU A 148 13.67 11.36 -11.08
N ALA A 149 13.24 12.50 -10.54
CA ALA A 149 13.95 13.20 -9.47
C ALA A 149 14.01 12.35 -8.18
N VAL A 150 12.90 11.71 -7.82
CA VAL A 150 12.84 10.77 -6.68
C VAL A 150 13.82 9.62 -6.89
N LYS A 151 13.76 8.98 -8.07
CA LYS A 151 14.63 7.85 -8.43
C LYS A 151 16.09 8.22 -8.40
N LYS A 152 16.45 9.40 -8.92
CA LYS A 152 17.82 9.93 -8.93
C LYS A 152 18.36 10.03 -7.51
N ILE A 153 17.61 10.63 -6.59
CA ILE A 153 18.03 10.78 -5.19
C ILE A 153 18.11 9.44 -4.49
N LYS A 154 17.08 8.59 -4.65
CA LYS A 154 17.03 7.25 -4.06
C LYS A 154 18.13 6.32 -4.54
N THR A 155 18.63 6.50 -5.75
CA THR A 155 19.77 5.73 -6.27
C THR A 155 21.06 6.09 -5.54
N VAL A 156 21.26 7.36 -5.17
CA VAL A 156 22.45 7.83 -4.44
C VAL A 156 22.31 7.59 -2.93
N TYR A 157 21.12 7.83 -2.37
CA TYR A 157 20.81 7.66 -0.95
C TYR A 157 19.64 6.69 -0.75
N PRO A 158 19.88 5.38 -0.89
CA PRO A 158 18.82 4.38 -0.85
C PRO A 158 18.17 4.22 0.53
N ALA A 159 18.79 4.68 1.62
CA ALA A 159 18.16 4.66 2.94
C ALA A 159 16.97 5.65 3.07
N LEU A 160 16.94 6.74 2.28
CA LEU A 160 15.81 7.68 2.29
C LEU A 160 14.55 6.99 1.80
N ARG A 161 13.38 7.46 2.22
CA ARG A 161 12.11 7.03 1.60
C ARG A 161 11.81 7.88 0.38
N GLY A 162 11.33 7.24 -0.68
CA GLY A 162 10.84 7.95 -1.86
C GLY A 162 9.33 8.19 -1.77
N ILE A 163 8.90 9.36 -2.25
CA ILE A 163 7.50 9.77 -2.35
C ILE A 163 7.27 10.33 -3.74
N VAL A 164 6.25 9.84 -4.46
CA VAL A 164 5.81 10.46 -5.71
C VAL A 164 4.53 11.25 -5.46
N GLU A 165 4.51 12.50 -5.90
CA GLU A 165 3.36 13.38 -5.82
C GLU A 165 2.57 13.35 -7.13
N PHE A 166 1.27 13.12 -7.02
CA PHE A 166 0.34 13.07 -8.14
C PHE A 166 -0.60 14.27 -8.09
N ASP A 167 -1.12 14.67 -9.25
CA ASP A 167 -2.16 15.70 -9.38
C ASP A 167 -3.56 15.07 -9.61
N GLU A 168 -4.60 15.90 -9.79
CA GLU A 168 -5.97 15.42 -10.00
C GLU A 168 -6.17 14.61 -11.29
N SER A 169 -5.22 14.66 -12.23
CA SER A 169 -5.27 13.96 -13.51
C SER A 169 -4.65 12.56 -13.47
N ALA A 170 -4.08 12.17 -12.32
CA ALA A 170 -3.35 10.94 -12.19
C ALA A 170 -4.18 9.69 -12.49
N ASP A 171 -3.61 8.82 -13.32
CA ASP A 171 -4.13 7.47 -13.52
C ASP A 171 -3.81 6.62 -12.27
N ILE A 172 -4.75 6.59 -11.34
CA ILE A 172 -4.60 5.85 -10.06
C ILE A 172 -4.19 4.40 -10.28
N LYS A 173 -4.61 3.78 -11.39
CA LYS A 173 -4.24 2.39 -11.67
C LYS A 173 -2.74 2.20 -11.90
N LYS A 174 -2.04 3.25 -12.30
CA LYS A 174 -0.59 3.28 -12.52
C LYS A 174 0.20 3.86 -11.36
N ALA A 175 -0.45 4.54 -10.40
CA ALA A 175 0.24 5.24 -9.33
C ALA A 175 1.21 4.34 -8.54
N ALA A 176 0.79 3.12 -8.18
CA ALA A 176 1.63 2.15 -7.48
C ALA A 176 2.85 1.73 -8.32
N ALA A 177 2.65 1.47 -9.61
CA ALA A 177 3.70 1.09 -10.55
C ALA A 177 4.72 2.20 -10.76
N THR A 178 4.24 3.43 -11.01
CA THR A 178 5.08 4.63 -11.15
C THR A 178 5.89 4.88 -9.88
N ALA A 179 5.27 4.82 -8.70
CA ALA A 179 5.96 4.98 -7.44
C ALA A 179 7.03 3.89 -7.23
N ASN A 180 6.70 2.62 -7.49
CA ASN A 180 7.66 1.53 -7.33
C ASN A 180 8.87 1.68 -8.25
N ALA A 181 8.65 2.02 -9.53
CA ALA A 181 9.70 2.23 -10.51
C ALA A 181 10.61 3.43 -10.17
N ALA A 182 10.07 4.40 -9.43
CA ALA A 182 10.77 5.56 -8.87
C ALA A 182 11.48 5.29 -7.54
N CYS A 183 11.45 4.04 -7.05
CA CYS A 183 11.93 3.66 -5.72
C CYS A 183 11.17 4.35 -4.56
N ALA A 184 9.88 4.63 -4.74
CA ALA A 184 9.02 5.25 -3.75
C ALA A 184 8.09 4.23 -3.07
N GLN A 185 7.83 4.47 -1.78
CA GLN A 185 6.89 3.67 -0.97
C GLN A 185 5.56 4.42 -0.75
N ILE A 186 5.58 5.73 -0.93
CA ILE A 186 4.44 6.62 -0.67
C ILE A 186 3.99 7.27 -1.97
N CYS A 187 2.68 7.30 -2.19
CA CYS A 187 2.02 8.14 -3.19
C CYS A 187 1.31 9.29 -2.48
N ILE A 188 1.56 10.53 -2.86
CA ILE A 188 0.73 11.68 -2.43
C ILE A 188 -0.36 11.90 -3.47
N LEU A 189 -1.62 11.90 -3.06
CA LEU A 189 -2.77 12.26 -3.89
C LEU A 189 -3.42 13.57 -3.37
N PRO A 190 -3.99 14.41 -4.25
CA PRO A 190 -4.89 15.47 -3.81
C PRO A 190 -6.20 14.87 -3.29
N GLU A 191 -6.89 15.56 -2.38
CA GLU A 191 -8.17 15.13 -1.82
C GLU A 191 -9.20 14.76 -2.89
N SER A 192 -9.27 15.52 -3.99
CA SER A 192 -10.20 15.26 -5.09
C SER A 192 -9.97 13.93 -5.82
N ALA A 193 -8.74 13.41 -5.84
CA ALA A 193 -8.39 12.13 -6.47
C ALA A 193 -8.39 10.94 -5.48
N ALA A 194 -8.48 11.22 -4.17
CA ALA A 194 -8.35 10.23 -3.11
C ALA A 194 -9.70 9.65 -2.67
N SER A 195 -10.38 8.92 -3.56
CA SER A 195 -11.52 8.07 -3.15
C SER A 195 -11.05 6.86 -2.34
N TYR A 196 -11.94 6.26 -1.55
CA TYR A 196 -11.63 5.02 -0.83
C TYR A 196 -11.12 3.91 -1.76
N ASP A 197 -11.78 3.71 -2.91
CA ASP A 197 -11.38 2.67 -3.85
C ASP A 197 -10.03 2.99 -4.51
N ALA A 198 -9.73 4.27 -4.78
CA ALA A 198 -8.44 4.71 -5.31
C ALA A 198 -7.30 4.45 -4.31
N VAL A 199 -7.50 4.87 -3.05
CA VAL A 199 -6.53 4.66 -1.98
C VAL A 199 -6.33 3.16 -1.70
N ARG A 200 -7.42 2.41 -1.58
CA ARG A 200 -7.38 0.95 -1.35
C ARG A 200 -6.74 0.21 -2.52
N TYR A 201 -6.88 0.68 -3.75
CA TYR A 201 -6.18 0.11 -4.91
C TYR A 201 -4.66 0.26 -4.76
N VAL A 202 -4.15 1.46 -4.49
CA VAL A 202 -2.70 1.68 -4.35
C VAL A 202 -2.15 0.89 -3.17
N GLN A 203 -2.87 0.90 -2.04
CA GLN A 203 -2.41 0.26 -0.79
C GLN A 203 -2.44 -1.27 -0.81
N ALA A 204 -3.22 -1.88 -1.71
CA ALA A 204 -3.21 -3.32 -1.93
C ALA A 204 -1.87 -3.83 -2.50
N ARG A 205 -0.98 -2.92 -2.91
CA ARG A 205 0.29 -3.25 -3.57
C ARG A 205 1.51 -2.83 -2.75
N PHE A 206 1.47 -3.04 -1.44
CA PHE A 206 2.53 -2.67 -0.48
C PHE A 206 2.93 -1.19 -0.43
N LYS A 207 2.15 -0.30 -1.06
CA LYS A 207 2.38 1.15 -1.03
C LYS A 207 1.50 1.82 0.01
N THR A 208 1.88 3.01 0.46
CA THR A 208 1.01 3.87 1.26
C THR A 208 0.52 5.05 0.44
N VAL A 209 -0.66 5.55 0.79
CA VAL A 209 -1.16 6.82 0.25
C VAL A 209 -1.21 7.85 1.36
N TRP A 210 -0.66 9.03 1.09
CA TRP A 210 -0.93 10.24 1.84
C TRP A 210 -1.82 11.15 1.00
N VAL A 211 -2.73 11.85 1.65
CA VAL A 211 -3.70 12.72 0.98
C VAL A 211 -3.48 14.14 1.43
N ARG A 212 -3.30 15.04 0.46
CA ARG A 212 -3.22 16.48 0.69
C ARG A 212 -4.63 17.06 0.76
N ALA A 213 -4.97 17.62 1.91
CA ALA A 213 -6.18 18.41 2.09
C ALA A 213 -6.13 19.63 1.15
N GLU A 214 -7.19 19.83 0.38
CA GLU A 214 -7.28 20.97 -0.55
C GLU A 214 -7.78 22.24 0.15
N LYS A 215 -8.35 22.09 1.35
CA LYS A 215 -8.83 23.19 2.18
C LYS A 215 -8.32 23.02 3.62
N ASN A 216 -8.04 24.14 4.26
CA ASN A 216 -7.70 24.17 5.69
C ASN A 216 -8.98 24.20 6.53
N ASP A 217 -9.83 23.19 6.36
CA ASP A 217 -11.06 23.02 7.13
C ASP A 217 -11.26 21.58 7.60
N ARG A 218 -12.13 21.43 8.59
CA ARG A 218 -12.39 20.16 9.26
C ARG A 218 -12.97 19.10 8.32
N ILE A 219 -13.79 19.49 7.34
CA ILE A 219 -14.41 18.53 6.41
C ILE A 219 -13.36 17.98 5.44
N SER A 220 -12.47 18.80 4.91
CA SER A 220 -11.36 18.36 4.04
C SER A 220 -10.45 17.37 4.75
N ILE A 221 -10.08 17.64 6.02
CA ILE A 221 -9.29 16.70 6.83
C ILE A 221 -10.06 15.38 7.03
N LYS A 222 -11.34 15.42 7.39
CA LYS A 222 -12.13 14.21 7.57
C LYS A 222 -12.33 13.43 6.26
N ASN A 223 -12.45 14.11 5.12
CA ASN A 223 -12.49 13.49 3.81
C ASN A 223 -11.18 12.76 3.50
N CYS A 224 -10.03 13.36 3.81
CA CYS A 224 -8.74 12.67 3.71
C CYS A 224 -8.74 11.40 4.57
N VAL A 225 -9.19 11.46 5.83
CA VAL A 225 -9.27 10.29 6.71
C VAL A 225 -10.23 9.22 6.16
N ALA A 226 -11.40 9.63 5.67
CA ALA A 226 -12.44 8.77 5.10
C ALA A 226 -12.10 8.20 3.71
N SER A 227 -10.96 8.58 3.12
CA SER A 227 -10.39 7.86 1.99
C SER A 227 -9.65 6.59 2.41
N GLY A 228 -9.35 6.44 3.71
CA GLY A 228 -8.54 5.34 4.21
C GLY A 228 -7.04 5.51 3.95
N CYS A 229 -6.56 6.76 3.85
CA CYS A 229 -5.14 7.05 3.73
C CYS A 229 -4.37 6.76 5.03
N PHE A 230 -3.04 6.66 4.92
CA PHE A 230 -2.12 6.52 6.06
C PHE A 230 -1.45 7.84 6.46
N GLY A 231 -1.67 8.92 5.71
CA GLY A 231 -1.15 10.25 6.04
C GLY A 231 -2.07 11.36 5.53
N VAL A 232 -2.29 12.38 6.35
CA VAL A 232 -2.99 13.61 6.00
C VAL A 232 -1.97 14.73 5.94
N ILE A 233 -1.85 15.37 4.79
CA ILE A 233 -1.00 16.54 4.57
C ILE A 233 -1.87 17.79 4.65
N ALA A 234 -1.51 18.72 5.52
CA ALA A 234 -2.23 19.97 5.71
C ALA A 234 -1.29 21.10 6.19
N GLU A 235 -1.71 22.35 6.00
CA GLU A 235 -0.99 23.51 6.51
C GLU A 235 -1.31 23.76 8.00
N ASP A 236 -2.56 23.54 8.42
CA ASP A 236 -2.99 23.66 9.82
C ASP A 236 -2.88 22.32 10.56
N VAL A 237 -1.72 22.11 11.18
CA VAL A 237 -1.43 20.93 12.00
C VAL A 237 -2.34 20.87 13.23
N SER A 238 -2.63 22.00 13.87
CA SER A 238 -3.45 22.04 15.08
C SER A 238 -4.89 21.62 14.80
N LEU A 239 -5.46 22.11 13.69
CA LEU A 239 -6.77 21.69 13.23
C LEU A 239 -6.79 20.20 12.86
N SER A 240 -5.75 19.69 12.21
CA SER A 240 -5.62 18.27 11.85
C SER A 240 -5.59 17.37 13.09
N CYS A 241 -4.76 17.72 14.07
CA CYS A 241 -4.66 17.02 15.34
C CYS A 241 -5.96 17.10 16.15
N ALA A 242 -6.59 18.27 16.22
CA ALA A 242 -7.89 18.46 16.88
C ALA A 242 -8.97 17.58 16.22
N THR A 243 -9.04 17.58 14.89
CA THR A 243 -10.02 16.78 14.12
C THR A 243 -9.84 15.28 14.38
N LEU A 244 -8.60 14.78 14.43
CA LEU A 244 -8.32 13.37 14.72
C LEU A 244 -8.60 12.98 16.17
N LYS A 245 -8.51 13.91 17.13
CA LYS A 245 -8.85 13.69 18.55
C LYS A 245 -10.36 13.53 18.79
N GLU A 246 -11.21 13.93 17.84
CA GLU A 246 -12.67 13.83 17.97
C GLU A 246 -13.22 12.41 17.77
N TYR A 247 -12.49 11.54 17.07
CA TYR A 247 -12.91 10.17 16.84
C TYR A 247 -13.00 9.42 18.17
N ALA A 248 -14.11 8.73 18.42
CA ALA A 248 -14.37 8.02 19.68
C ALA A 248 -13.73 6.61 19.74
N GLY A 249 -12.78 6.33 18.86
CA GLY A 249 -12.20 5.01 18.64
C GLY A 249 -12.78 4.30 17.42
N GLY A 250 -12.22 3.14 17.08
CA GLY A 250 -12.62 2.34 15.91
C GLY A 250 -11.62 2.39 14.76
N ILE A 251 -12.01 1.85 13.60
CA ILE A 251 -11.19 1.78 12.40
C ILE A 251 -11.85 2.55 11.24
N VAL A 252 -11.03 3.28 10.50
CA VAL A 252 -11.43 4.00 9.26
C VAL A 252 -10.98 3.23 8.00
N ARG A 253 -10.25 2.12 8.19
CA ARG A 253 -9.75 1.21 7.16
C ARG A 253 -9.94 -0.21 7.67
N THR A 254 -10.62 -1.04 6.88
CA THR A 254 -10.68 -2.48 7.11
C THR A 254 -9.45 -3.16 6.52
N PRO A 255 -8.95 -4.24 7.14
CA PRO A 255 -7.73 -4.92 6.69
C PRO A 255 -7.88 -5.53 5.29
N TYR A 256 -6.75 -5.77 4.63
CA TYR A 256 -6.68 -6.73 3.54
C TYR A 256 -6.70 -8.16 4.09
N ASN A 257 -7.64 -8.95 3.60
CA ASN A 257 -7.77 -10.37 3.92
C ASN A 257 -6.94 -11.19 2.92
N VAL A 258 -5.77 -11.63 3.36
CA VAL A 258 -4.80 -12.34 2.51
C VAL A 258 -4.88 -13.84 2.80
N ALA A 259 -5.37 -14.60 1.83
CA ALA A 259 -5.60 -16.03 1.95
C ALA A 259 -4.29 -16.80 1.75
N HIS A 260 -3.66 -17.20 2.86
CA HIS A 260 -2.35 -17.86 2.87
C HIS A 260 -2.43 -19.20 2.14
N ARG A 261 -1.67 -19.36 1.05
CA ARG A 261 -1.69 -20.56 0.18
C ARG A 261 -3.08 -20.92 -0.35
N GLY A 262 -3.98 -19.94 -0.47
CA GLY A 262 -5.42 -20.16 -0.63
C GLY A 262 -6.10 -20.41 0.71
N LEU A 263 -6.56 -21.62 0.99
CA LEU A 263 -7.28 -21.98 2.22
C LEU A 263 -6.80 -23.36 2.74
N PRO A 264 -5.58 -23.46 3.28
CA PRO A 264 -4.85 -24.72 3.48
C PRO A 264 -5.48 -25.63 4.54
N ASN A 265 -6.40 -25.11 5.36
CA ASN A 265 -7.17 -25.90 6.32
C ASN A 265 -8.36 -26.65 5.70
N LYS A 266 -8.76 -26.29 4.47
CA LYS A 266 -9.99 -26.78 3.81
C LYS A 266 -9.78 -27.26 2.38
N TYR A 267 -8.74 -26.79 1.72
CA TYR A 267 -8.37 -27.08 0.33
C TYR A 267 -6.87 -27.37 0.25
N ASN A 268 -6.41 -28.00 -0.83
CA ASN A 268 -4.97 -28.19 -1.01
C ASN A 268 -4.27 -26.83 -0.99
N GLU A 269 -3.15 -26.73 -0.29
CA GLU A 269 -2.35 -25.50 -0.27
C GLU A 269 -1.72 -25.27 -1.65
N ASN A 270 -1.50 -24.01 -2.03
CA ASN A 270 -0.83 -23.64 -3.28
C ASN A 270 -1.51 -24.22 -4.53
N SER A 271 -2.84 -24.18 -4.57
CA SER A 271 -3.64 -24.87 -5.57
C SER A 271 -4.64 -23.96 -6.29
N VAL A 272 -5.13 -24.43 -7.45
CA VAL A 272 -6.25 -23.78 -8.16
C VAL A 272 -7.53 -23.88 -7.33
N SER A 273 -7.79 -25.05 -6.73
CA SER A 273 -9.00 -25.25 -5.91
C SER A 273 -9.03 -24.31 -4.69
N GLY A 274 -7.90 -24.16 -4.00
CA GLY A 274 -7.72 -23.25 -2.86
C GLY A 274 -7.83 -21.78 -3.27
N THR A 275 -7.21 -21.39 -4.39
CA THR A 275 -7.31 -20.02 -4.95
C THR A 275 -8.77 -19.65 -5.25
N LEU A 276 -9.48 -20.52 -5.98
CA LEU A 276 -10.89 -20.28 -6.30
C LEU A 276 -11.79 -20.25 -5.07
N ALA A 277 -11.47 -21.04 -4.04
CA ALA A 277 -12.20 -21.02 -2.78
C ALA A 277 -11.99 -19.71 -2.01
N ALA A 278 -10.74 -19.22 -1.94
CA ALA A 278 -10.43 -17.94 -1.32
C ALA A 278 -11.14 -16.77 -2.03
N ILE A 279 -11.16 -16.74 -3.36
CA ILE A 279 -11.92 -15.74 -4.14
C ILE A 279 -13.40 -15.75 -3.76
N ARG A 280 -14.02 -16.94 -3.73
CA ARG A 280 -15.44 -17.07 -3.35
C ARG A 280 -15.73 -16.65 -1.90
N ALA A 281 -14.74 -16.75 -1.03
CA ALA A 281 -14.84 -16.35 0.37
C ALA A 281 -14.67 -14.84 0.59
N GLY A 282 -14.34 -14.07 -0.44
CA GLY A 282 -14.11 -12.63 -0.30
C GLY A 282 -12.69 -12.26 0.14
N ALA A 283 -11.71 -13.14 -0.11
CA ALA A 283 -10.32 -12.77 0.09
C ALA A 283 -9.95 -11.60 -0.83
N THR A 284 -9.28 -10.58 -0.30
CA THR A 284 -8.80 -9.45 -1.13
C THR A 284 -7.51 -9.82 -1.86
N HIS A 285 -6.75 -10.76 -1.29
CA HIS A 285 -5.52 -11.29 -1.83
C HIS A 285 -5.47 -12.80 -1.66
N VAL A 286 -4.74 -13.48 -2.54
CA VAL A 286 -4.31 -14.86 -2.33
C VAL A 286 -2.80 -14.86 -2.33
N GLU A 287 -2.21 -15.40 -1.27
CA GLU A 287 -0.77 -15.62 -1.19
C GLU A 287 -0.46 -17.03 -1.67
N LEU A 288 0.58 -17.20 -2.49
CA LEU A 288 1.02 -18.50 -2.99
C LEU A 288 2.54 -18.55 -3.13
N ASP A 289 3.12 -19.69 -2.75
CA ASP A 289 4.54 -19.99 -2.82
C ASP A 289 4.93 -20.59 -4.18
N CYS A 290 6.03 -20.15 -4.79
CA CYS A 290 6.51 -20.70 -6.05
C CYS A 290 7.99 -21.09 -6.09
N TYR A 291 8.27 -22.06 -6.96
CA TYR A 291 9.60 -22.50 -7.37
C TYR A 291 9.72 -22.52 -8.90
N LEU A 292 10.97 -22.59 -9.40
CA LEU A 292 11.24 -22.72 -10.82
C LEU A 292 11.62 -24.15 -11.19
N THR A 293 10.88 -24.74 -12.12
CA THR A 293 11.15 -26.09 -12.65
C THR A 293 12.47 -26.13 -13.43
N GLN A 294 12.89 -27.33 -13.84
CA GLN A 294 14.08 -27.53 -14.67
C GLN A 294 13.97 -26.86 -16.05
N ASP A 295 12.75 -26.76 -16.59
CA ASP A 295 12.42 -26.18 -17.89
C ASP A 295 11.88 -24.74 -17.79
N ASN A 296 12.20 -24.03 -16.70
CA ASN A 296 11.89 -22.60 -16.51
C ASN A 296 10.39 -22.26 -16.47
N GLU A 297 9.59 -23.17 -15.92
CA GLU A 297 8.18 -22.94 -15.59
C GLU A 297 8.04 -22.56 -14.10
N ILE A 298 7.09 -21.67 -13.79
CA ILE A 298 6.81 -21.26 -12.40
C ILE A 298 5.75 -22.19 -11.84
N ALA A 299 6.14 -23.05 -10.90
CA ALA A 299 5.28 -24.05 -10.28
C ALA A 299 5.01 -23.71 -8.81
N PHE A 300 3.80 -23.98 -8.34
CA PHE A 300 3.34 -23.56 -7.01
C PHE A 300 3.44 -24.70 -5.99
N MET A 301 4.24 -24.48 -4.95
CA MET A 301 4.40 -25.36 -3.79
C MET A 301 5.19 -24.63 -2.70
N HIS A 302 4.85 -24.88 -1.43
CA HIS A 302 5.57 -24.27 -0.31
C HIS A 302 6.95 -24.90 -0.08
N ASP A 303 7.01 -26.23 -0.09
CA ASP A 303 8.25 -26.96 0.17
C ASP A 303 8.97 -27.22 -1.16
N ALA A 304 10.30 -27.10 -1.18
CA ALA A 304 11.09 -27.59 -2.29
C ALA A 304 10.87 -29.10 -2.51
N ASN A 305 10.63 -29.88 -1.44
CA ASN A 305 10.38 -31.30 -1.56
C ASN A 305 8.88 -31.62 -1.77
N LEU A 306 8.57 -32.37 -2.83
CA LEU A 306 7.20 -32.72 -3.22
C LEU A 306 6.43 -33.60 -2.21
N ALA A 307 7.11 -34.29 -1.29
CA ALA A 307 6.56 -35.42 -0.57
C ALA A 307 5.49 -35.09 0.49
N ARG A 308 5.49 -33.86 1.05
CA ARG A 308 4.52 -33.50 2.10
C ARG A 308 3.10 -33.39 1.54
N THR A 309 2.94 -32.66 0.44
CA THR A 309 1.63 -32.26 -0.09
C THR A 309 1.26 -32.93 -1.40
N SER A 310 2.15 -33.72 -2.01
CA SER A 310 1.86 -34.46 -3.25
C SER A 310 2.21 -35.96 -3.18
N THR A 311 1.80 -36.70 -4.20
CA THR A 311 2.17 -38.11 -4.44
C THR A 311 3.63 -38.28 -4.91
N GLY A 312 4.31 -37.19 -5.28
CA GLY A 312 5.70 -37.19 -5.70
C GLY A 312 6.70 -37.17 -4.54
N SER A 313 7.98 -37.17 -4.89
CA SER A 313 9.11 -37.04 -3.96
C SER A 313 10.27 -36.37 -4.67
N GLY A 314 11.25 -35.84 -3.93
CA GLY A 314 12.39 -35.14 -4.51
C GLY A 314 12.14 -33.64 -4.62
N ASN A 315 13.14 -32.89 -5.11
CA ASN A 315 13.06 -31.44 -5.22
C ASN A 315 12.25 -31.04 -6.46
N ILE A 316 11.26 -30.15 -6.32
CA ILE A 316 10.44 -29.62 -7.42
C ILE A 316 11.29 -29.02 -8.53
N GLU A 317 12.42 -28.40 -8.18
CA GLU A 317 13.32 -27.75 -9.13
C GLU A 317 14.14 -28.73 -9.99
N ASP A 318 14.13 -30.03 -9.65
CA ASP A 318 14.78 -31.10 -10.42
C ASP A 318 13.86 -31.70 -11.50
N TYR A 319 12.58 -31.30 -11.53
CA TYR A 319 11.58 -31.80 -12.47
C TYR A 319 11.26 -30.78 -13.55
N THR A 320 10.96 -31.25 -14.76
CA THR A 320 10.29 -30.42 -15.78
C THR A 320 8.80 -30.29 -15.49
N SER A 321 8.14 -29.26 -16.02
CA SER A 321 6.69 -29.07 -15.94
C SER A 321 5.91 -30.33 -16.38
N ALA A 322 6.32 -30.93 -17.51
CA ALA A 322 5.72 -32.17 -18.03
C ALA A 322 5.92 -33.38 -17.10
N GLN A 323 7.01 -33.42 -16.31
CA GLN A 323 7.19 -34.47 -15.32
C GLN A 323 6.32 -34.25 -14.08
N LEU A 324 6.14 -32.99 -13.65
CA LEU A 324 5.25 -32.63 -12.54
C LEU A 324 3.79 -33.03 -12.80
N GLU A 325 3.37 -33.09 -14.07
CA GLU A 325 2.05 -33.61 -14.46
C GLU A 325 1.78 -35.06 -14.03
N ASN A 326 2.80 -35.83 -13.62
CA ASN A 326 2.62 -37.19 -13.11
C ASN A 326 2.32 -37.24 -11.61
N PHE A 327 2.47 -36.12 -10.90
CA PHE A 327 2.20 -36.02 -9.47
C PHE A 327 0.85 -35.34 -9.20
N ARG A 328 0.29 -35.63 -8.04
CA ARG A 328 -1.00 -35.11 -7.59
C ARG A 328 -0.90 -34.59 -6.19
N LEU A 329 -1.50 -33.43 -5.93
CA LEU A 329 -1.72 -32.95 -4.57
C LEU A 329 -2.60 -33.94 -3.81
N LYS A 330 -2.38 -34.06 -2.50
CA LYS A 330 -2.98 -35.14 -1.68
C LYS A 330 -3.55 -34.70 -0.33
N GLN A 331 -3.67 -33.41 -0.08
CA GLN A 331 -4.18 -32.93 1.22
C GLN A 331 -5.70 -33.12 1.32
N PHE A 332 -6.44 -32.79 0.25
CA PHE A 332 -7.91 -32.82 0.20
C PHE A 332 -8.45 -33.41 -1.09
N THR A 333 -7.96 -32.96 -2.24
CA THR A 333 -8.43 -33.40 -3.56
C THR A 333 -7.27 -33.87 -4.42
N ASP A 334 -7.58 -34.72 -5.40
CA ASP A 334 -6.65 -35.15 -6.43
C ASP A 334 -6.58 -34.09 -7.55
N GLU A 335 -5.61 -33.19 -7.48
CA GLU A 335 -5.36 -32.16 -8.50
C GLU A 335 -3.87 -32.07 -8.86
N LYS A 336 -3.56 -31.51 -10.03
CA LYS A 336 -2.17 -31.33 -10.47
C LYS A 336 -1.47 -30.27 -9.61
N ILE A 337 -0.13 -30.34 -9.53
CA ILE A 337 0.68 -29.22 -9.05
C ILE A 337 0.52 -28.09 -10.09
N PRO A 338 0.02 -26.90 -9.73
CA PRO A 338 -0.30 -25.88 -10.72
C PRO A 338 0.92 -25.09 -11.15
N LEU A 339 0.84 -24.57 -12.39
CA LEU A 339 1.75 -23.59 -12.94
C LEU A 339 1.15 -22.18 -12.89
N LEU A 340 1.95 -21.16 -13.22
CA LEU A 340 1.49 -19.76 -13.28
C LEU A 340 0.32 -19.56 -14.23
N GLU A 341 0.27 -20.28 -15.35
CA GLU A 341 -0.86 -20.23 -16.27
C GLU A 341 -2.17 -20.74 -15.63
N ASP A 342 -2.11 -21.76 -14.77
CA ASP A 342 -3.29 -22.31 -14.08
C ASP A 342 -3.82 -21.32 -13.02
N ILE A 343 -2.91 -20.75 -12.24
CA ILE A 343 -3.24 -19.73 -11.21
C ILE A 343 -3.73 -18.44 -11.86
N GLY A 344 -3.08 -17.99 -12.94
CA GLY A 344 -3.52 -16.84 -13.73
C GLY A 344 -4.95 -17.03 -14.26
N GLY A 345 -5.25 -18.21 -14.80
CA GLY A 345 -6.61 -18.54 -15.22
C GLY A 345 -7.65 -18.52 -14.09
N ALA A 346 -7.26 -18.88 -12.85
CA ALA A 346 -8.13 -18.81 -11.69
C ALA A 346 -8.39 -17.37 -11.20
N LEU A 347 -7.41 -16.47 -11.39
CA LEU A 347 -7.47 -15.08 -10.96
C LEU A 347 -8.12 -14.14 -11.99
N GLU A 348 -8.17 -14.52 -13.27
CA GLU A 348 -8.66 -13.67 -14.35
C GLU A 348 -10.09 -13.16 -14.06
N GLY A 349 -10.24 -11.83 -14.04
CA GLY A 349 -11.52 -11.15 -13.78
C GLY A 349 -12.01 -11.19 -12.33
N SER A 350 -11.26 -11.77 -11.39
CA SER A 350 -11.65 -11.85 -9.98
C SER A 350 -11.49 -10.54 -9.20
N GLY A 351 -10.55 -9.68 -9.63
CA GLY A 351 -10.15 -8.48 -8.90
C GLY A 351 -9.23 -8.74 -7.70
N VAL A 352 -8.94 -10.00 -7.38
CA VAL A 352 -8.05 -10.42 -6.29
C VAL A 352 -6.59 -10.28 -6.70
N VAL A 353 -5.76 -9.78 -5.78
CA VAL A 353 -4.32 -9.60 -6.02
C VAL A 353 -3.56 -10.84 -5.57
N LEU A 354 -2.65 -11.33 -6.42
CA LEU A 354 -1.71 -12.39 -6.09
C LEU A 354 -0.53 -11.82 -5.32
N VAL A 355 -0.29 -12.36 -4.13
CA VAL A 355 0.96 -12.18 -3.38
C VAL A 355 1.83 -13.40 -3.66
N LEU A 356 2.79 -13.28 -4.57
CA LEU A 356 3.65 -14.39 -4.99
C LEU A 356 4.89 -14.46 -4.09
N GLU A 357 5.03 -15.52 -3.28
CA GLU A 357 6.26 -15.78 -2.55
C GLU A 357 7.26 -16.54 -3.43
N ILE A 358 8.40 -15.90 -3.73
CA ILE A 358 9.50 -16.58 -4.44
C ILE A 358 10.34 -17.34 -3.41
N LYS A 359 10.23 -18.67 -3.41
CA LYS A 359 11.05 -19.56 -2.57
C LYS A 359 12.34 -20.02 -3.25
N SER A 360 12.36 -20.01 -4.60
CA SER A 360 13.51 -20.46 -5.37
C SER A 360 14.72 -19.56 -5.12
N ALA A 361 15.90 -20.17 -4.98
CA ALA A 361 17.16 -19.45 -4.93
C ALA A 361 17.72 -19.11 -6.33
N LYS A 362 17.06 -19.57 -7.41
CA LYS A 362 17.45 -19.26 -8.79
C LYS A 362 17.02 -17.82 -9.08
N THR A 363 17.98 -16.94 -9.38
CA THR A 363 17.72 -15.50 -9.62
C THR A 363 16.97 -15.22 -10.93
N ASP A 364 16.90 -16.19 -11.84
CA ASP A 364 16.19 -16.05 -13.12
C ASP A 364 14.66 -15.93 -12.98
N VAL A 365 14.08 -16.20 -11.79
CA VAL A 365 12.63 -16.17 -11.57
C VAL A 365 12.02 -14.83 -11.98
N ALA A 366 12.66 -13.70 -11.65
CA ALA A 366 12.14 -12.38 -11.99
C ALA A 366 12.08 -12.15 -13.51
N HIS A 367 13.12 -12.57 -14.25
CA HIS A 367 13.17 -12.45 -15.70
C HIS A 367 12.16 -13.39 -16.39
N ILE A 368 12.01 -14.61 -15.88
CA ILE A 368 11.03 -15.59 -16.39
C ILE A 368 9.62 -15.10 -16.11
N LEU A 369 9.36 -14.55 -14.91
CA LEU A 369 8.09 -13.92 -14.59
C LEU A 369 7.82 -12.76 -15.56
N ALA A 370 8.81 -11.93 -15.88
CA ALA A 370 8.65 -10.84 -16.85
C ALA A 370 8.27 -11.34 -18.25
N GLU A 371 8.92 -12.42 -18.72
CA GLU A 371 8.56 -13.08 -19.97
C GLU A 371 7.12 -13.59 -19.95
N LYS A 372 6.73 -14.28 -18.86
CA LYS A 372 5.39 -14.84 -18.69
C LYS A 372 4.32 -13.76 -18.67
N LEU A 373 4.55 -12.65 -17.96
CA LEU A 373 3.67 -11.48 -17.94
C LEU A 373 3.63 -10.73 -19.27
N GLY A 374 4.54 -11.01 -20.21
CA GLY A 374 4.49 -10.52 -21.58
C GLY A 374 3.48 -11.25 -22.47
N LYS A 375 2.93 -12.39 -22.01
CA LYS A 375 1.92 -13.16 -22.75
C LYS A 375 0.52 -12.59 -22.52
N ASP A 376 -0.30 -12.54 -23.56
CA ASP A 376 -1.65 -11.93 -23.52
C ASP A 376 -2.54 -12.48 -22.40
N ASN A 377 -2.48 -13.79 -22.13
CA ASN A 377 -3.28 -14.45 -21.10
C ASN A 377 -2.80 -14.21 -19.66
N LEU A 378 -1.66 -13.55 -19.47
CA LEU A 378 -1.09 -13.24 -18.15
C LEU A 378 -0.77 -11.75 -17.99
N ALA A 379 -0.86 -10.94 -19.05
CA ALA A 379 -0.53 -9.51 -19.01
C ALA A 379 -1.34 -8.73 -17.96
N PHE A 380 -2.59 -9.15 -17.70
CA PHE A 380 -3.43 -8.53 -16.68
C PHE A 380 -2.84 -8.67 -15.26
N LEU A 381 -2.05 -9.72 -14.99
CA LEU A 381 -1.45 -9.91 -13.67
C LEU A 381 -0.47 -8.80 -13.29
N LYS A 382 0.06 -8.03 -14.26
CA LYS A 382 0.89 -6.85 -13.95
C LYS A 382 0.18 -5.86 -13.03
N ASP A 383 -1.14 -5.76 -13.17
CA ASP A 383 -1.97 -4.93 -12.30
C ASP A 383 -2.35 -5.65 -11.01
N TYR A 384 -2.31 -6.98 -10.93
CA TYR A 384 -2.82 -7.79 -9.80
C TYR A 384 -1.75 -8.69 -9.16
N LEU A 385 -0.48 -8.25 -9.19
CA LEU A 385 0.64 -9.02 -8.65
C LEU A 385 1.48 -8.15 -7.72
N THR A 386 1.83 -8.73 -6.58
CA THR A 386 2.94 -8.31 -5.75
C THR A 386 3.82 -9.51 -5.42
N VAL A 387 5.07 -9.24 -5.02
CA VAL A 387 6.04 -10.32 -4.73
C VAL A 387 6.60 -10.19 -3.33
N ILE A 388 6.74 -11.31 -2.64
CA ILE A 388 7.39 -11.41 -1.33
C ILE A 388 8.52 -12.43 -1.39
N SER A 389 9.54 -12.25 -0.55
CA SER A 389 10.67 -13.19 -0.46
C SER A 389 11.46 -12.99 0.84
N PHE A 390 11.95 -14.09 1.41
CA PHE A 390 13.01 -14.06 2.43
C PHE A 390 14.40 -13.87 1.82
N ASP A 391 14.58 -14.26 0.55
CA ASP A 391 15.81 -14.03 -0.19
C ASP A 391 15.78 -12.64 -0.84
N ARG A 392 16.59 -11.75 -0.29
CA ARG A 392 16.69 -10.35 -0.72
C ARG A 392 17.36 -10.19 -2.08
N ASN A 393 18.08 -11.21 -2.57
CA ASN A 393 18.56 -11.18 -3.95
C ASN A 393 17.37 -11.21 -4.92
N GLN A 394 16.33 -12.00 -4.62
CA GLN A 394 15.11 -12.00 -5.45
C GLN A 394 14.43 -10.62 -5.49
N LEU A 395 14.46 -9.87 -4.38
CA LEU A 395 13.93 -8.51 -4.35
C LEU A 395 14.74 -7.55 -5.26
N LEU A 396 16.06 -7.73 -5.34
CA LEU A 396 16.92 -6.97 -6.26
C LEU A 396 16.65 -7.34 -7.72
N GLU A 397 16.53 -8.64 -8.02
CA GLU A 397 16.20 -9.13 -9.37
C GLU A 397 14.83 -8.60 -9.83
N MET A 398 13.83 -8.61 -8.94
CA MET A 398 12.52 -8.01 -9.21
C MET A 398 12.62 -6.51 -9.49
N LYS A 399 13.41 -5.77 -8.71
CA LYS A 399 13.65 -4.34 -8.93
C LYS A 399 14.30 -4.05 -10.29
N GLU A 400 15.11 -4.97 -10.80
CA GLU A 400 15.75 -4.84 -12.12
C GLU A 400 14.82 -5.26 -13.26
N ALA A 401 14.23 -6.45 -13.18
CA ALA A 401 13.45 -7.05 -14.25
C ALA A 401 12.03 -6.49 -14.37
N LEU A 402 11.41 -6.16 -13.24
CA LEU A 402 10.01 -5.75 -13.11
C LEU A 402 9.88 -4.56 -12.13
N PRO A 403 10.53 -3.41 -12.41
CA PRO A 403 10.57 -2.26 -11.50
C PRO A 403 9.19 -1.68 -11.18
N GLU A 404 8.17 -1.98 -11.98
CA GLU A 404 6.78 -1.57 -11.74
C GLU A 404 6.06 -2.45 -10.70
N ILE A 405 6.53 -3.67 -10.42
CA ILE A 405 5.84 -4.61 -9.52
C ILE A 405 6.34 -4.40 -8.08
N PRO A 406 5.46 -4.02 -7.14
CA PRO A 406 5.85 -3.86 -5.75
C PRO A 406 6.24 -5.17 -5.09
N THR A 407 7.25 -5.07 -4.23
CA THR A 407 7.77 -6.19 -3.45
C THR A 407 7.71 -5.91 -1.95
N ALA A 408 7.74 -6.93 -1.10
CA ALA A 408 7.96 -6.80 0.35
C ALA A 408 9.04 -7.79 0.86
N ASP A 409 9.84 -7.34 1.84
CA ASP A 409 10.82 -8.18 2.52
C ASP A 409 10.13 -8.98 3.62
N LEU A 410 10.28 -10.32 3.56
CA LEU A 410 9.75 -11.20 4.57
C LEU A 410 10.66 -11.21 5.81
N GLY A 411 10.05 -10.98 6.97
CA GLY A 411 10.75 -10.92 8.26
C GLY A 411 10.10 -11.75 9.36
N GLY A 412 10.87 -12.04 10.41
CA GLY A 412 10.43 -12.89 11.52
C GLY A 412 10.78 -12.31 12.89
N LYS A 413 10.39 -13.04 13.95
CA LYS A 413 10.51 -12.64 15.37
C LYS A 413 11.94 -12.38 15.87
N SER A 414 12.98 -12.57 15.06
CA SER A 414 14.38 -12.44 15.49
C SER A 414 15.06 -11.18 14.95
N SER A 415 15.34 -10.25 15.88
CA SER A 415 16.40 -9.22 15.92
C SER A 415 16.34 -7.95 15.09
N ASP A 416 15.43 -7.78 14.14
CA ASP A 416 15.38 -6.51 13.39
C ASP A 416 14.69 -5.42 14.22
N ASP A 417 15.45 -4.40 14.62
CA ASP A 417 14.89 -3.15 15.15
C ASP A 417 14.29 -2.31 14.01
N LEU A 418 13.53 -1.26 14.37
CA LEU A 418 12.91 -0.37 13.40
C LEU A 418 13.93 0.18 12.39
N GLN A 419 15.12 0.60 12.86
CA GLN A 419 16.15 1.15 12.01
C GLN A 419 16.62 0.15 10.94
N THR A 420 16.77 -1.11 11.34
CA THR A 420 17.13 -2.21 10.43
C THR A 420 16.04 -2.43 9.39
N ILE A 421 14.76 -2.45 9.80
CA ILE A 421 13.62 -2.58 8.90
C ILE A 421 13.62 -1.42 7.89
N LEU A 422 13.67 -0.17 8.35
CA LEU A 422 13.61 1.03 7.49
C LEU A 422 14.77 1.09 6.50
N THR A 423 16.00 0.86 6.98
CA THR A 423 17.20 0.88 6.14
C THR A 423 17.10 -0.17 5.04
N ARG A 424 16.66 -1.37 5.40
CA ARG A 424 16.53 -2.49 4.48
C ARG A 424 15.42 -2.24 3.45
N SER A 425 14.23 -1.87 3.90
CA SER A 425 13.11 -1.53 3.01
C SER A 425 13.47 -0.40 2.04
N GLY A 426 14.23 0.60 2.50
CA GLY A 426 14.78 1.64 1.64
C GLY A 426 15.74 1.10 0.58
N GLN A 427 16.69 0.26 0.98
CA GLN A 427 17.73 -0.32 0.12
C GLN A 427 17.14 -1.19 -1.01
N TYR A 428 16.23 -2.08 -0.66
CA TYR A 428 15.62 -3.02 -1.59
C TYR A 428 14.37 -2.45 -2.29
N ASN A 429 13.93 -1.24 -1.92
CA ASN A 429 12.68 -0.65 -2.40
C ASN A 429 11.47 -1.58 -2.20
N CYS A 430 11.33 -2.10 -1.00
CA CYS A 430 10.29 -3.07 -0.67
C CYS A 430 9.45 -2.62 0.53
N GLY A 431 8.24 -3.13 0.62
CA GLY A 431 7.38 -3.06 1.80
C GLY A 431 7.86 -3.97 2.93
N VAL A 432 7.04 -4.09 3.97
CA VAL A 432 7.33 -4.85 5.18
C VAL A 432 6.29 -5.95 5.34
N ASP A 433 6.70 -7.21 5.30
CA ASP A 433 5.80 -8.35 5.52
C ASP A 433 6.34 -9.33 6.58
N TYR A 434 5.88 -9.20 7.82
CA TYR A 434 6.56 -9.80 8.99
C TYR A 434 5.67 -10.75 9.76
N ASN A 435 6.30 -11.65 10.52
CA ASN A 435 5.52 -12.45 11.44
C ASN A 435 4.70 -11.54 12.39
N PHE A 436 3.43 -11.85 12.64
CA PHE A 436 2.54 -11.01 13.47
C PHE A 436 3.04 -10.83 14.91
N ASN A 437 3.88 -11.75 15.40
CA ASN A 437 4.53 -11.61 16.71
C ASN A 437 5.78 -10.71 16.70
N ALA A 438 6.24 -10.26 15.53
CA ALA A 438 7.41 -9.41 15.37
C ALA A 438 7.04 -7.92 15.30
N ILE A 439 5.80 -7.59 14.92
CA ILE A 439 5.31 -6.23 14.81
C ILE A 439 4.31 -5.97 15.93
N ASP A 440 4.75 -5.31 17.00
CA ASP A 440 3.86 -4.82 18.05
C ASP A 440 3.12 -3.53 17.61
N LYS A 441 2.15 -3.10 18.43
CA LYS A 441 1.36 -1.88 18.17
C LYS A 441 2.24 -0.64 17.96
N THR A 442 3.30 -0.52 18.74
CA THR A 442 4.25 0.60 18.67
C THR A 442 5.03 0.60 17.36
N THR A 443 5.55 -0.55 16.95
CA THR A 443 6.29 -0.74 15.69
C THR A 443 5.37 -0.53 14.49
N ASN A 444 4.13 -1.03 14.55
CA ASN A 444 3.11 -0.78 13.52
C ASN A 444 2.87 0.73 13.33
N ALA A 445 2.67 1.47 14.42
CA ALA A 445 2.49 2.92 14.36
C ALA A 445 3.73 3.65 13.80
N ARG A 446 4.93 3.23 14.20
CA ARG A 446 6.21 3.80 13.71
C ARG A 446 6.46 3.58 12.22
N LEU A 447 6.05 2.42 11.70
CA LEU A 447 6.15 2.10 10.27
C LEU A 447 5.16 2.96 9.46
N ILE A 448 3.91 3.02 9.93
CA ILE A 448 2.85 3.79 9.28
C ILE A 448 3.16 5.27 9.28
N SER A 449 3.67 5.80 10.39
CA SER A 449 4.06 7.20 10.48
C SER A 449 5.20 7.58 9.54
N ARG A 450 5.97 6.59 9.06
CA ARG A 450 7.02 6.73 8.05
C ARG A 450 6.58 6.28 6.66
N GLY A 451 5.30 6.00 6.44
CA GLY A 451 4.76 5.65 5.13
C GLY A 451 5.05 4.21 4.69
N PHE A 452 5.22 3.29 5.62
CA PHE A 452 5.17 1.85 5.37
C PHE A 452 3.84 1.28 5.84
N ILE A 453 3.28 0.36 5.06
CA ILE A 453 2.10 -0.44 5.44
C ILE A 453 2.62 -1.79 5.95
N PRO A 454 2.50 -2.13 7.25
CA PRO A 454 2.93 -3.42 7.75
C PRO A 454 1.95 -4.50 7.33
N TRP A 455 2.45 -5.49 6.59
CA TRP A 455 1.75 -6.74 6.32
C TRP A 455 2.23 -7.76 7.34
N THR A 456 1.33 -8.62 7.80
CA THR A 456 1.67 -9.57 8.85
C THR A 456 1.13 -10.98 8.62
N TRP A 457 1.93 -11.97 9.01
CA TRP A 457 1.64 -13.40 8.82
C TRP A 457 2.10 -14.26 10.01
N THR A 458 1.68 -15.50 10.20
CA THR A 458 0.45 -16.08 9.67
C THR A 458 -0.54 -16.14 10.83
N TYR A 459 -1.72 -15.56 10.66
CA TYR A 459 -2.81 -15.73 11.62
C TYR A 459 -3.47 -17.09 11.39
N SER A 460 -3.93 -17.72 12.47
CA SER A 460 -4.58 -19.03 12.41
C SER A 460 -5.72 -19.05 13.40
N GLY A 461 -6.93 -19.28 12.90
CA GLY A 461 -8.16 -19.22 13.66
C GLY A 461 -8.71 -17.80 13.85
N GLU A 462 -10.04 -17.76 13.93
CA GLU A 462 -10.88 -16.57 14.03
C GLU A 462 -10.45 -15.59 15.12
N VAL A 463 -10.10 -16.08 16.32
CA VAL A 463 -9.70 -15.21 17.45
C VAL A 463 -8.50 -14.33 17.11
N THR A 464 -7.46 -14.89 16.48
CA THR A 464 -6.26 -14.12 16.15
C THR A 464 -6.51 -13.14 15.00
N ILE A 465 -7.36 -13.52 14.06
CA ILE A 465 -7.79 -12.70 12.93
C ILE A 465 -8.61 -11.49 13.42
N ILE A 466 -9.62 -11.73 14.27
CA ILE A 466 -10.44 -10.66 14.86
C ILE A 466 -9.57 -9.73 15.70
N SER A 467 -8.65 -10.27 16.51
CA SER A 467 -7.71 -9.46 17.27
C SER A 467 -6.83 -8.57 16.38
N GLY A 468 -6.39 -9.06 15.21
CA GLY A 468 -5.62 -8.26 14.26
C GLY A 468 -6.46 -7.16 13.61
N LEU A 469 -7.71 -7.48 13.21
CA LEU A 469 -8.69 -6.52 12.69
C LEU A 469 -8.96 -5.39 13.70
N GLU A 470 -9.28 -5.74 14.94
CA GLU A 470 -9.56 -4.77 16.01
C GLU A 470 -8.33 -3.95 16.40
N SER A 471 -7.12 -4.50 16.21
CA SER A 471 -5.87 -3.75 16.43
C SER A 471 -5.54 -2.77 15.29
N GLY A 472 -6.33 -2.75 14.21
CA GLY A 472 -6.10 -1.89 13.06
C GLY A 472 -4.86 -2.31 12.25
N ILE A 473 -4.55 -3.61 12.21
CA ILE A 473 -3.51 -4.16 11.33
C ILE A 473 -3.95 -4.00 9.87
N PRO A 474 -3.12 -3.44 8.98
CA PRO A 474 -3.55 -3.16 7.60
C PRO A 474 -3.79 -4.38 6.72
N ALA A 475 -3.03 -5.46 6.90
CA ALA A 475 -3.12 -6.66 6.08
C ALA A 475 -2.73 -7.90 6.87
N MET A 476 -3.50 -8.99 6.71
CA MET A 476 -3.35 -10.21 7.48
C MET A 476 -3.32 -11.43 6.56
N THR A 477 -2.15 -12.03 6.41
CA THR A 477 -1.98 -13.35 5.79
C THR A 477 -2.39 -14.41 6.79
N ASN A 478 -3.41 -15.19 6.44
CA ASN A 478 -4.07 -16.08 7.38
C ASN A 478 -4.59 -17.36 6.71
N ASN A 479 -4.67 -18.44 7.50
CA ASN A 479 -5.07 -19.76 7.02
C ASN A 479 -6.59 -19.95 6.86
N ASP A 480 -7.37 -19.01 7.37
CA ASP A 480 -8.82 -19.11 7.53
C ASP A 480 -9.51 -17.85 6.98
N ALA A 481 -9.13 -17.43 5.76
CA ALA A 481 -9.59 -16.17 5.19
C ALA A 481 -11.12 -16.12 5.01
N ASP A 482 -11.78 -17.28 4.97
CA ASP A 482 -13.23 -17.39 4.97
C ASP A 482 -13.90 -17.10 6.32
N ALA A 483 -13.14 -16.91 7.40
CA ALA A 483 -13.65 -16.39 8.66
C ALA A 483 -14.10 -14.92 8.55
N LEU A 484 -13.60 -14.16 7.57
CA LEU A 484 -13.99 -12.76 7.37
C LEU A 484 -15.17 -12.60 6.41
N THR A 485 -15.63 -13.67 5.73
CA THR A 485 -16.63 -13.58 4.65
C THR A 485 -17.86 -12.78 5.05
N ALA A 486 -18.37 -13.00 6.27
CA ALA A 486 -19.55 -12.33 6.79
C ALA A 486 -19.22 -11.12 7.69
N LEU A 487 -18.01 -10.56 7.61
CA LEU A 487 -17.65 -9.34 8.35
C LEU A 487 -17.72 -8.12 7.41
N PRO A 488 -18.02 -6.92 7.95
CA PRO A 488 -17.98 -5.68 7.19
C PRO A 488 -16.60 -5.40 6.58
N GLU A 489 -16.55 -5.16 5.28
CA GLU A 489 -15.38 -4.62 4.59
C GLU A 489 -15.53 -3.11 4.35
N LYS A 490 -16.70 -2.67 3.86
CA LYS A 490 -16.94 -1.29 3.44
C LYS A 490 -18.26 -0.80 4.01
N VAL A 491 -18.26 0.45 4.47
CA VAL A 491 -19.47 1.12 4.96
C VAL A 491 -19.61 2.44 4.21
N THR A 492 -20.75 2.67 3.58
CA THR A 492 -21.07 3.92 2.87
C THR A 492 -22.43 4.46 3.30
N VAL A 493 -22.65 5.76 3.11
CA VAL A 493 -23.97 6.35 3.31
C VAL A 493 -24.86 6.00 2.12
N ALA A 494 -26.08 5.56 2.36
CA ALA A 494 -27.02 5.26 1.27
C ALA A 494 -27.36 6.56 0.51
N ASN A 495 -27.34 6.50 -0.83
CA ASN A 495 -27.60 7.66 -1.69
C ASN A 495 -29.04 8.21 -1.56
N GLU A 496 -30.02 7.37 -1.25
CA GLU A 496 -31.41 7.76 -1.07
C GLU A 496 -31.65 8.27 0.36
N GLN A 497 -31.29 9.54 0.61
CA GLN A 497 -31.67 10.23 1.84
C GLN A 497 -32.93 11.06 1.62
N SER A 498 -33.96 10.82 2.44
CA SER A 498 -35.22 11.58 2.38
C SER A 498 -35.07 13.06 2.77
N SER A 499 -33.98 13.40 3.46
CA SER A 499 -33.57 14.75 3.88
C SER A 499 -32.09 14.74 4.26
N VAL A 500 -31.46 15.92 4.30
CA VAL A 500 -30.09 16.07 4.84
C VAL A 500 -30.10 15.70 6.33
N PRO A 501 -29.29 14.72 6.79
CA PRO A 501 -29.21 14.39 8.20
C PRO A 501 -28.59 15.55 9.00
N ALA A 502 -29.01 15.74 10.24
CA ALA A 502 -28.27 16.58 11.17
C ALA A 502 -27.10 15.76 11.76
N VAL A 503 -26.02 16.43 12.19
CA VAL A 503 -24.96 15.77 12.96
C VAL A 503 -25.57 15.12 14.20
N GLY A 504 -25.26 13.84 14.41
CA GLY A 504 -25.81 12.99 15.47
C GLY A 504 -27.14 12.32 15.14
N ALA A 505 -27.77 12.62 14.00
CA ALA A 505 -29.01 11.96 13.57
C ALA A 505 -28.73 10.57 12.98
N PRO A 506 -29.70 9.65 13.06
CA PRO A 506 -29.64 8.38 12.35
C PRO A 506 -29.51 8.58 10.84
N VAL A 507 -28.72 7.73 10.20
CA VAL A 507 -28.54 7.70 8.74
C VAL A 507 -28.55 6.26 8.25
N LYS A 508 -29.18 6.03 7.09
CA LYS A 508 -29.10 4.72 6.43
C LYS A 508 -27.72 4.51 5.82
N LEU A 509 -27.13 3.37 6.15
CA LEU A 509 -25.84 2.92 5.65
C LEU A 509 -26.00 1.69 4.76
N VAL A 510 -25.10 1.55 3.80
CA VAL A 510 -24.85 0.30 3.08
C VAL A 510 -23.57 -0.30 3.66
N VAL A 511 -23.69 -1.49 4.24
CA VAL A 511 -22.57 -2.29 4.74
C VAL A 511 -22.30 -3.38 3.72
N THR A 512 -21.14 -3.36 3.09
CA THR A 512 -20.66 -4.41 2.19
C THR A 512 -19.72 -5.32 2.98
N GLU A 513 -20.05 -6.60 3.04
CA GLU A 513 -19.21 -7.63 3.67
C GLU A 513 -18.09 -8.08 2.73
N TYR A 514 -17.03 -8.71 3.26
CA TYR A 514 -15.95 -9.26 2.41
C TYR A 514 -16.48 -10.23 1.35
N GLY A 515 -17.50 -11.04 1.69
CA GLY A 515 -18.16 -11.95 0.75
C GLY A 515 -18.96 -11.25 -0.36
N GLY A 516 -19.07 -9.92 -0.33
CA GLY A 516 -19.80 -9.11 -1.30
C GLY A 516 -21.29 -8.95 -1.02
N GLU A 517 -21.81 -9.50 0.09
CA GLU A 517 -23.19 -9.24 0.51
C GLU A 517 -23.33 -7.78 0.98
N GLU A 518 -24.39 -7.11 0.53
CA GLU A 518 -24.73 -5.77 0.99
C GLU A 518 -25.94 -5.82 1.94
N LYS A 519 -25.83 -5.14 3.07
CA LYS A 519 -26.89 -5.00 4.07
C LYS A 519 -27.17 -3.52 4.35
N ILE A 520 -28.44 -3.21 4.55
CA ILE A 520 -28.84 -1.88 5.02
C ILE A 520 -28.79 -1.87 6.54
N ALA A 521 -28.00 -0.97 7.09
CA ALA A 521 -27.88 -0.74 8.52
C ALA A 521 -28.27 0.70 8.87
N GLU A 522 -28.51 0.93 10.16
CA GLU A 522 -28.60 2.27 10.71
C GLU A 522 -27.26 2.63 11.34
N GLY A 523 -26.75 3.82 11.01
CA GLY A 523 -25.62 4.42 11.69
C GLY A 523 -25.95 5.84 12.09
N LYS A 524 -24.92 6.60 12.47
CA LYS A 524 -25.08 7.96 12.97
C LYS A 524 -24.20 8.93 12.21
N ALA A 525 -24.79 10.01 11.70
CA ALA A 525 -24.02 11.05 11.03
C ALA A 525 -23.06 11.73 12.01
N THR A 526 -21.78 11.80 11.66
CA THR A 526 -20.72 12.43 12.46
C THR A 526 -20.24 13.75 11.85
N GLU A 527 -20.42 13.92 10.54
CA GLU A 527 -20.14 15.16 9.83
C GLU A 527 -21.13 15.35 8.68
N VAL A 528 -21.56 16.59 8.45
CA VAL A 528 -22.41 16.95 7.30
C VAL A 528 -21.95 18.31 6.76
N ALA A 529 -21.53 18.34 5.49
CA ALA A 529 -21.09 19.56 4.83
C ALA A 529 -21.94 19.84 3.57
N ASP A 530 -22.37 21.08 3.40
CA ASP A 530 -23.12 21.54 2.21
C ASP A 530 -22.13 21.84 1.07
N LEU A 531 -22.26 21.11 -0.04
CA LEU A 531 -21.44 21.31 -1.23
C LEU A 531 -22.09 22.24 -2.27
N GLY A 532 -23.27 22.78 -1.97
CA GLY A 532 -24.10 23.51 -2.92
C GLY A 532 -24.92 22.59 -3.84
N ASP A 533 -25.86 23.19 -4.56
CA ASP A 533 -26.72 22.51 -5.54
C ASP A 533 -27.50 21.29 -5.00
N GLY A 534 -27.76 21.26 -3.69
CA GLY A 534 -28.46 20.16 -3.03
C GLY A 534 -27.60 18.93 -2.79
N ARG A 535 -26.27 19.03 -2.94
CA ARG A 535 -25.31 17.97 -2.62
C ARG A 535 -24.71 18.20 -1.25
N TYR A 536 -24.54 17.12 -0.50
CA TYR A 536 -23.99 17.15 0.84
C TYR A 536 -22.96 16.03 0.99
N GLU A 537 -21.84 16.32 1.64
CA GLU A 537 -20.95 15.26 2.14
C GLU A 537 -21.44 14.82 3.49
N VAL A 538 -21.57 13.51 3.67
CA VAL A 538 -22.00 12.92 4.93
C VAL A 538 -20.99 11.86 5.33
N LEU A 539 -20.41 12.04 6.51
CA LEU A 539 -19.65 11.00 7.19
C LEU A 539 -20.47 10.48 8.35
N ALA A 540 -20.36 9.18 8.60
CA ALA A 540 -21.10 8.51 9.64
C ALA A 540 -20.26 7.42 10.30
N GLU A 541 -20.73 7.00 11.47
CA GLU A 541 -20.21 5.87 12.22
C GLU A 541 -21.23 4.74 12.24
N TYR A 542 -20.73 3.52 12.27
CA TYR A 542 -21.47 2.28 12.33
C TYR A 542 -20.95 1.42 13.47
N ASP A 543 -21.86 0.91 14.30
CA ASP A 543 -21.60 -0.04 15.38
C ASP A 543 -21.76 -1.47 14.84
N PRO A 544 -20.66 -2.22 14.61
CA PRO A 544 -20.71 -3.56 14.06
C PRO A 544 -20.89 -4.64 15.13
N SER A 545 -21.44 -4.33 16.32
CA SER A 545 -21.58 -5.32 17.41
C SER A 545 -22.42 -6.55 17.04
N GLU A 546 -23.29 -6.45 16.03
CA GLU A 546 -24.00 -7.60 15.46
C GLU A 546 -23.07 -8.64 14.79
N TYR A 547 -21.85 -8.22 14.43
CA TYR A 547 -20.76 -9.05 13.93
C TYR A 547 -19.77 -9.47 15.03
N TYR A 548 -20.10 -9.25 16.31
CA TYR A 548 -19.22 -9.50 17.46
C TYR A 548 -17.93 -8.68 17.47
N LEU A 549 -17.87 -7.60 16.66
CA LEU A 549 -16.78 -6.64 16.64
C LEU A 549 -17.02 -5.56 17.69
N SER A 550 -15.97 -5.19 18.42
CA SER A 550 -16.03 -4.12 19.44
C SER A 550 -15.63 -2.75 18.92
N SER A 551 -14.95 -2.71 17.77
CA SER A 551 -14.45 -1.47 17.16
C SER A 551 -15.46 -0.89 16.18
N MET A 552 -15.81 0.39 16.37
CA MET A 552 -16.65 1.15 15.43
C MET A 552 -16.03 1.20 14.03
N LEU A 553 -16.89 1.27 13.01
CA LEU A 553 -16.49 1.47 11.62
C LEU A 553 -16.95 2.85 11.15
N TYR A 554 -16.07 3.58 10.48
CA TYR A 554 -16.42 4.86 9.88
C TYR A 554 -16.70 4.71 8.39
N THR A 555 -17.66 5.48 7.89
CA THR A 555 -18.02 5.46 6.47
C THR A 555 -16.91 6.03 5.60
N GLN A 556 -16.84 5.51 4.39
CA GLN A 556 -16.03 6.08 3.33
C GLN A 556 -16.67 7.37 2.79
N LYS A 557 -15.86 8.31 2.28
CA LYS A 557 -16.33 9.61 1.74
C LYS A 557 -17.51 9.40 0.78
N GLN A 558 -18.67 9.93 1.12
CA GLN A 558 -19.89 9.80 0.33
C GLN A 558 -20.58 11.16 0.14
N THR A 559 -20.90 11.47 -1.11
CA THR A 559 -21.77 12.60 -1.45
C THR A 559 -23.20 12.11 -1.62
N VAL A 560 -24.12 12.65 -0.83
CA VAL A 560 -25.56 12.44 -0.98
C VAL A 560 -26.19 13.62 -1.71
N THR A 561 -27.20 13.34 -2.52
CA THR A 561 -27.98 14.39 -3.20
C THR A 561 -29.38 14.41 -2.63
N VAL A 562 -29.83 15.57 -2.16
CA VAL A 562 -31.19 15.75 -1.64
C VAL A 562 -32.00 16.51 -2.68
N GLU A 563 -32.97 15.82 -3.27
CA GLU A 563 -33.91 16.46 -4.18
C GLU A 563 -34.71 17.54 -3.43
N LYS A 564 -34.61 18.80 -3.88
CA LYS A 564 -35.53 19.84 -3.41
C LYS A 564 -36.94 19.42 -3.80
N LYS A 565 -37.77 19.03 -2.82
CA LYS A 565 -39.23 18.96 -3.02
C LYS A 565 -39.66 20.30 -3.58
N LYS A 566 -40.08 20.34 -4.86
CA LYS A 566 -40.78 21.50 -5.42
C LYS A 566 -41.96 21.76 -4.49
N SER A 567 -42.02 22.96 -3.90
CA SER A 567 -43.20 23.45 -3.20
C SER A 567 -44.33 23.64 -4.22
N GLY A 568 -44.99 22.54 -4.57
CA GLY A 568 -46.19 22.54 -5.38
C GLY A 568 -47.34 23.08 -4.55
N CYS A 569 -47.77 24.30 -4.87
CA CYS A 569 -49.09 24.79 -4.48
C CYS A 569 -50.13 23.78 -4.97
N GLY A 570 -51.01 23.35 -4.07
CA GLY A 570 -51.85 22.17 -4.27
C GLY A 570 -52.75 22.23 -5.50
N SER A 571 -52.83 21.13 -6.22
CA SER A 571 -54.08 20.64 -6.79
C SER A 571 -54.00 19.13 -6.93
N ALA A 572 -54.93 18.45 -6.27
CA ALA A 572 -55.17 17.02 -6.45
C ALA A 572 -55.71 16.78 -7.86
N ILE A 573 -55.18 15.79 -8.59
CA ILE A 573 -55.92 14.96 -9.55
C ILE A 573 -55.12 13.64 -9.76
N GLY A 574 -55.82 12.53 -9.54
CA GLY A 574 -55.85 11.28 -10.35
C GLY A 574 -54.53 10.69 -10.87
N GLY A 575 -54.16 9.52 -10.34
CA GLY A 575 -52.95 8.80 -10.71
C GLY A 575 -52.99 7.98 -12.00
N ILE A 576 -51.81 7.48 -12.39
CA ILE A 576 -51.50 6.29 -13.21
C ILE A 576 -50.09 5.82 -12.78
N PRO A 577 -49.80 4.50 -12.63
CA PRO A 577 -48.45 4.03 -12.28
C PRO A 577 -47.59 3.84 -13.55
N LEU A 578 -46.37 4.35 -13.57
CA LEU A 578 -45.33 4.02 -14.55
C LEU A 578 -43.99 4.08 -13.80
N ALA A 579 -43.38 2.94 -13.48
CA ALA A 579 -42.43 2.16 -14.28
C ALA A 579 -41.01 2.36 -13.73
N LEU A 580 -40.50 1.30 -13.07
CA LEU A 580 -39.09 1.14 -12.73
C LEU A 580 -38.26 1.24 -14.02
N THR A 581 -37.42 2.26 -14.12
CA THR A 581 -36.25 2.24 -15.00
C THR A 581 -35.02 2.07 -14.13
N LEU A 582 -34.60 0.82 -13.94
CA LEU A 582 -33.24 0.48 -13.56
C LEU A 582 -32.33 0.83 -14.76
N LEU A 583 -31.42 1.78 -14.55
CA LEU A 583 -30.25 1.94 -15.42
C LEU A 583 -29.28 0.80 -15.11
N PRO A 584 -28.76 0.07 -16.12
CA PRO A 584 -27.83 -1.01 -15.88
C PRO A 584 -26.46 -0.43 -15.52
N VAL A 585 -26.02 -0.69 -14.28
CA VAL A 585 -24.60 -0.70 -13.94
C VAL A 585 -23.99 -1.88 -14.70
N TYR A 586 -22.93 -1.61 -15.47
CA TYR A 586 -22.16 -2.61 -16.20
C TYR A 586 -21.55 -3.63 -15.20
N LEU A 587 -22.26 -4.72 -14.95
CA LEU A 587 -21.69 -5.96 -14.44
C LEU A 587 -21.19 -6.76 -15.65
N SER A 588 -19.89 -6.96 -15.75
CA SER A 588 -19.31 -7.92 -16.69
C SER A 588 -19.68 -9.34 -16.23
N GLU A 589 -20.81 -9.86 -16.69
CA GLU A 589 -21.14 -11.28 -16.56
C GLU A 589 -20.24 -12.11 -17.50
N SER A 590 -19.18 -12.71 -16.98
CA SER A 590 -18.48 -13.83 -17.62
C SER A 590 -18.93 -15.18 -17.02
N LYS A 591 -20.24 -15.46 -17.08
CA LYS A 591 -20.72 -16.84 -16.88
C LYS A 591 -20.39 -17.70 -18.10
N ARG A 592 -19.20 -18.31 -18.14
CA ARG A 592 -18.98 -19.51 -18.96
C ARG A 592 -19.22 -20.76 -18.13
N LYS A 593 -20.18 -21.55 -18.61
CA LYS A 593 -20.53 -22.89 -18.15
C LYS A 593 -19.29 -23.79 -18.20
N PHE A 594 -18.80 -24.23 -17.05
CA PHE A 594 -18.07 -25.48 -16.95
C PHE A 594 -19.07 -26.63 -16.94
N THR A 595 -19.16 -27.36 -18.05
CA THR A 595 -19.78 -28.69 -18.09
C THR A 595 -18.68 -29.73 -17.98
N LYS A 596 -18.72 -30.47 -16.86
CA LYS A 596 -18.10 -31.77 -16.54
C LYS A 596 -16.62 -31.99 -16.77
#